data_AF-A0A518I8T7-F1
#
_entry.id   AF-A0A518I8T7-F1
#
_cell.length_a   1.000
_cell.length_b   1.000
_cell.length_c   1.000
_cell.angle_alpha   90.00
_cell.angle_beta   90.00
_cell.angle_gamma   90.00
#
_symmetry.space_group_name_H-M   'P 1'
#
loop_
_entity.id
_entity.type
_entity.pdbx_description
1 polymer ?
#
loop_
_entity_poly.entity_id
_entity_poly.type
_entity_poly.pdbx_seq_one_letter_code
_entity_poly.pdbx_strand_id
1 'polypeptide(L)'
;MFRFKTNQRDNPVGARRRTGSVILEFILAFPIILILSLAIIEFGFFALLQQTTTAATIEGSREAAQVGSTSLTVGNLIQEYLAINSLTLIVAPAAPGAGDVLVVIQEGGDLPAQTTSLGNSSIPCTPVGPAPSPAEVKVTVCLNLTDTNGTFPLPNLLSSFGFTLSGKQLEISAMTGLE
;
A
#
# COMPACT_ATOMS: atom_id res chain seq x y z
N MET A 1 42.03 26.56 -81.19
CA MET A 1 40.62 26.15 -81.07
C MET A 1 40.44 25.40 -79.76
N PHE A 2 39.68 26.01 -78.83
CA PHE A 2 39.07 25.53 -77.59
C PHE A 2 39.26 24.06 -77.15
N ARG A 3 39.57 23.85 -75.85
CA ARG A 3 38.54 23.54 -74.83
C ARG A 3 39.11 23.52 -73.40
N PHE A 4 38.63 24.45 -72.57
CA PHE A 4 38.73 24.41 -71.11
C PHE A 4 37.96 23.20 -70.57
N LYS A 5 38.58 22.38 -69.71
CA LYS A 5 37.87 21.38 -68.90
C LYS A 5 37.72 21.95 -67.49
N THR A 6 36.50 22.35 -67.17
CA THR A 6 36.13 22.96 -65.90
C THR A 6 36.22 21.96 -64.75
N ASN A 7 36.85 22.43 -63.68
CA ASN A 7 37.01 21.78 -62.40
C ASN A 7 35.62 21.64 -61.73
N GLN A 8 35.04 20.43 -61.73
CA GLN A 8 33.84 20.12 -60.97
C GLN A 8 34.22 20.03 -59.48
N ARG A 9 33.82 21.05 -58.72
CA ARG A 9 33.78 20.99 -57.26
C ARG A 9 32.49 20.30 -56.87
N ASP A 10 32.60 19.07 -56.37
CA ASP A 10 31.51 18.39 -55.68
C ASP A 10 31.18 19.18 -54.41
N ASN A 11 30.00 19.82 -54.40
CA ASN A 11 29.44 20.38 -53.18
C ASN A 11 28.87 19.22 -52.34
N PRO A 12 29.32 19.01 -51.09
CA PRO A 12 28.66 18.07 -50.20
C PRO A 12 27.29 18.66 -49.85
N VAL A 13 26.23 18.03 -50.38
CA VAL A 13 24.84 18.28 -49.97
C VAL A 13 24.77 18.08 -48.46
N GLY A 14 24.40 19.14 -47.74
CA GLY A 14 24.45 19.21 -46.29
C GLY A 14 23.82 17.99 -45.61
N ALA A 15 24.62 17.29 -44.82
CA ALA A 15 24.16 16.21 -43.94
C ALA A 15 23.11 16.78 -42.97
N ARG A 16 21.85 16.46 -43.25
CA ARG A 16 20.68 16.88 -42.49
C ARG A 16 20.84 16.44 -41.03
N ARG A 17 20.85 17.40 -40.11
CA ARG A 17 20.82 17.22 -38.65
C ARG A 17 19.54 16.49 -38.22
N ARG A 18 19.50 15.16 -38.33
CA ARG A 18 18.39 14.32 -37.81
C ARG A 18 18.58 13.92 -36.33
N THR A 19 19.75 14.18 -35.77
CA THR A 19 20.09 13.86 -34.38
C THR A 19 19.38 14.74 -33.34
N GLY A 20 19.00 15.97 -33.68
CA GLY A 20 18.34 16.89 -32.74
C GLY A 20 16.90 16.49 -32.36
N SER A 21 16.17 15.87 -33.29
CA SER A 21 14.78 15.43 -33.06
C SER A 21 14.70 14.30 -32.04
N VAL A 22 15.65 13.35 -32.10
CA VAL A 22 15.69 12.18 -31.20
C VAL A 22 15.98 12.61 -29.75
N ILE A 23 16.83 13.62 -29.56
CA ILE A 23 17.14 14.15 -28.23
C ILE A 23 15.92 14.87 -27.63
N LEU A 24 15.19 15.65 -28.43
CA LEU A 24 13.96 16.31 -27.98
C LEU A 24 12.88 15.31 -27.55
N GLU A 25 12.71 14.25 -28.34
CA GLU A 25 11.80 13.16 -28.01
C GLU A 25 12.19 12.47 -26.69
N PHE A 26 13.48 12.19 -26.48
CA PHE A 26 13.97 11.58 -25.25
C PHE A 26 13.79 12.50 -24.03
N ILE A 27 14.05 13.80 -24.15
CA ILE A 27 13.87 14.76 -23.06
C ILE A 27 12.40 14.84 -22.61
N LEU A 28 11.46 14.74 -23.56
CA LEU A 28 10.03 14.74 -23.25
C LEU A 28 9.54 13.39 -22.72
N ALA A 29 10.06 12.28 -23.23
CA ALA A 29 9.65 10.93 -22.81
C ALA A 29 10.22 10.51 -21.45
N PHE A 30 11.47 10.92 -21.14
CA PHE A 30 12.17 10.52 -19.92
C PHE A 30 11.40 10.78 -18.62
N PRO A 31 10.86 11.99 -18.33
CA PRO A 31 10.13 12.23 -17.09
C PRO A 31 8.86 11.38 -16.97
N ILE A 32 8.18 11.10 -18.08
CA ILE A 32 6.98 10.27 -18.10
C ILE A 32 7.32 8.83 -17.73
N ILE A 33 8.37 8.27 -18.36
CA ILE A 33 8.83 6.90 -18.08
C ILE A 33 9.32 6.78 -16.64
N LEU A 34 10.01 7.80 -16.12
CA LEU A 34 10.50 7.82 -14.74
C LEU A 34 9.33 7.82 -13.73
N ILE A 35 8.32 8.67 -13.92
CA ILE A 35 7.12 8.70 -13.06
C ILE A 35 6.40 7.35 -13.10
N LEU A 36 6.19 6.78 -14.30
CA LEU A 36 5.55 5.47 -14.44
C LEU A 36 6.33 4.36 -13.74
N SER A 37 7.67 4.39 -13.83
CA SER A 37 8.51 3.39 -13.19
C SER A 37 8.42 3.47 -11.66
N LEU A 38 8.45 4.68 -11.09
CA LEU A 38 8.27 4.88 -9.65
C LEU A 38 6.87 4.47 -9.20
N ALA A 39 5.84 4.79 -10.00
CA ALA A 39 4.46 4.39 -9.70
C ALA A 39 4.30 2.87 -9.67
N ILE A 40 4.87 2.14 -10.63
CA ILE A 40 4.82 0.67 -10.64
C ILE A 40 5.45 0.09 -9.36
N ILE A 41 6.56 0.66 -8.88
CA ILE A 41 7.21 0.21 -7.64
C ILE A 41 6.33 0.50 -6.43
N GLU A 42 5.86 1.74 -6.27
CA GLU A 42 5.06 2.17 -5.11
C GLU A 42 3.72 1.40 -5.02
N PHE A 43 2.97 1.32 -6.12
CA PHE A 43 1.72 0.57 -6.16
C PHE A 43 1.92 -0.95 -6.12
N GLY A 44 3.09 -1.45 -6.55
CA GLY A 44 3.46 -2.86 -6.40
C GLY A 44 3.56 -3.27 -4.94
N PHE A 45 4.25 -2.47 -4.11
CA PHE A 45 4.30 -2.71 -2.67
C PHE A 45 2.93 -2.54 -2.00
N PHE A 46 2.15 -1.54 -2.41
CA PHE A 46 0.78 -1.36 -1.92
C PHE A 46 -0.08 -2.61 -2.16
N ALA A 47 -0.01 -3.20 -3.35
CA ALA A 47 -0.77 -4.40 -3.68
C ALA A 47 -0.38 -5.61 -2.82
N LEU A 48 0.91 -5.80 -2.55
CA LEU A 48 1.40 -6.86 -1.66
C LEU A 48 0.88 -6.67 -0.23
N LEU A 49 0.98 -5.45 0.28
CA LEU A 49 0.48 -5.10 1.61
C LEU A 49 -1.03 -5.37 1.71
N GLN A 50 -1.82 -4.91 0.74
CA GLN A 50 -3.25 -5.15 0.71
C GLN A 50 -3.61 -6.64 0.71
N GLN A 51 -2.91 -7.47 -0.07
CA GLN A 51 -3.15 -8.91 -0.11
C GLN A 51 -2.89 -9.58 1.25
N THR A 52 -1.75 -9.29 1.86
CA THR A 52 -1.39 -9.86 3.17
C THR A 52 -2.31 -9.42 4.29
N THR A 53 -2.67 -8.13 4.35
CA THR A 53 -3.62 -7.62 5.35
C THR A 53 -5.02 -8.21 5.13
N THR A 54 -5.44 -8.41 3.88
CA THR A 54 -6.72 -9.06 3.57
C THR A 54 -6.74 -10.51 4.07
N ALA A 55 -5.68 -11.27 3.77
CA ALA A 55 -5.53 -12.64 4.24
C ALA A 55 -5.51 -12.71 5.78
N ALA A 56 -4.73 -11.84 6.44
CA ALA A 56 -4.67 -11.74 7.89
C ALA A 56 -6.03 -11.44 8.52
N THR A 57 -6.80 -10.54 7.91
CA THR A 57 -8.11 -10.14 8.44
C THR A 57 -9.13 -11.25 8.29
N ILE A 58 -9.16 -11.93 7.13
CA ILE A 58 -10.06 -13.07 6.89
C ILE A 58 -9.75 -14.19 7.87
N GLU A 59 -8.49 -14.58 7.98
CA GLU A 59 -8.09 -15.68 8.85
C GLU A 59 -8.24 -15.31 10.33
N GLY A 60 -7.94 -14.07 10.70
CA GLY A 60 -8.21 -13.53 12.03
C GLY A 60 -9.70 -13.56 12.38
N SER A 61 -10.60 -13.27 11.43
CA SER A 61 -12.05 -13.37 11.65
C SER A 61 -12.52 -14.81 11.81
N ARG A 62 -11.91 -15.76 11.09
CA ARG A 62 -12.20 -17.19 11.21
C ARG A 62 -11.76 -17.74 12.56
N GLU A 63 -10.59 -17.32 13.03
CA GLU A 63 -10.11 -17.68 14.36
C GLU A 63 -10.93 -17.03 15.47
N ALA A 64 -11.37 -15.79 15.29
CA ALA A 64 -12.22 -15.10 16.26
C ALA A 64 -13.62 -15.72 16.39
N ALA A 65 -14.07 -16.44 15.36
CA ALA A 65 -15.37 -17.10 15.36
C ALA A 65 -15.39 -18.45 16.10
N GLN A 66 -14.24 -19.02 16.45
CA GLN A 66 -14.15 -20.32 17.11
C GLN A 66 -14.51 -20.23 18.61
N VAL A 67 -15.23 -21.23 19.13
CA VAL A 67 -15.53 -21.36 20.56
C VAL A 67 -14.25 -21.36 21.40
N GLY A 68 -14.15 -20.43 22.35
CA GLY A 68 -13.02 -20.33 23.27
C GLY A 68 -11.80 -19.59 22.70
N SER A 69 -11.93 -19.00 21.51
CA SER A 69 -10.93 -18.07 20.97
C SER A 69 -10.77 -16.86 21.90
N THR A 70 -9.55 -16.34 21.97
CA THR A 70 -9.24 -15.13 22.73
C THR A 70 -8.71 -14.06 21.79
N SER A 71 -8.92 -12.80 22.13
CA SER A 71 -8.33 -11.68 21.39
C SER A 71 -6.81 -11.80 21.25
N LEU A 72 -6.12 -12.41 22.22
CA LEU A 72 -4.68 -12.68 22.14
C LEU A 72 -4.34 -13.74 21.08
N THR A 73 -5.12 -14.82 20.97
CA THR A 73 -4.93 -15.84 19.93
C THR A 73 -5.11 -15.24 18.54
N VAL A 74 -6.19 -14.47 18.35
CA VAL A 74 -6.48 -13.75 17.09
C VAL A 74 -5.36 -12.76 16.77
N GLY A 75 -4.90 -11.97 17.75
CA GLY A 75 -3.82 -11.01 17.57
C GLY A 75 -2.49 -11.67 17.20
N ASN A 76 -2.15 -12.81 17.81
CA ASN A 76 -0.93 -13.56 17.48
C ASN A 76 -0.97 -14.10 16.04
N LEU A 77 -2.13 -14.62 15.61
CA LEU A 77 -2.33 -15.10 14.25
C LEU A 77 -2.19 -13.97 13.23
N ILE A 78 -2.85 -12.83 13.49
CA ILE A 78 -2.74 -11.65 12.63
C ILE A 78 -1.29 -11.15 12.56
N GLN A 79 -0.57 -11.17 13.69
CA GLN A 79 0.85 -10.77 13.72
C GLN A 79 1.72 -11.65 12.82
N GLU A 80 1.46 -12.96 12.74
CA GLU A 80 2.23 -13.87 11.87
C GLU A 80 2.12 -13.48 10.39
N TYR A 81 0.91 -13.12 9.92
CA TYR A 81 0.71 -12.64 8.55
C TYR A 81 1.32 -11.26 8.30
N LEU A 82 1.21 -10.35 9.26
CA LEU A 82 1.68 -8.97 9.10
C LEU A 82 3.21 -8.86 9.21
N ALA A 83 3.85 -9.75 9.97
CA ALA A 83 5.31 -9.83 10.10
C ALA A 83 6.02 -10.04 8.76
N ILE A 84 5.35 -10.61 7.75
CA ILE A 84 5.87 -10.77 6.39
C ILE A 84 6.23 -9.42 5.75
N ASN A 85 5.46 -8.37 6.07
CA ASN A 85 5.70 -7.01 5.59
C ASN A 85 6.49 -6.17 6.60
N SER A 86 7.17 -6.82 7.55
CA SER A 86 7.90 -6.18 8.64
C SER A 86 7.04 -5.31 9.55
N LEU A 87 5.71 -5.48 9.52
CA LEU A 87 4.78 -4.77 10.40
C LEU A 87 4.76 -5.42 11.78
N THR A 88 4.70 -4.58 12.82
CA THR A 88 4.65 -5.04 14.20
C THR A 88 3.30 -4.73 14.84
N LEU A 89 2.58 -5.77 15.25
CA LEU A 89 1.42 -5.71 16.12
C LEU A 89 1.85 -6.10 17.53
N ILE A 90 1.60 -5.20 18.49
CA ILE A 90 1.72 -5.53 19.90
C ILE A 90 0.42 -6.17 20.36
N VAL A 91 0.48 -7.48 20.67
CA VAL A 91 -0.68 -8.27 21.12
C VAL A 91 -0.97 -7.98 22.59
N ALA A 92 -1.42 -6.77 22.83
CA ALA A 92 -1.85 -6.24 24.12
C ALA A 92 -3.00 -5.24 23.89
N PRO A 93 -3.78 -4.89 24.94
CA PRO A 93 -4.81 -3.86 24.83
C PRO A 93 -4.28 -2.59 24.18
N ALA A 94 -5.06 -2.00 23.28
CA ALA A 94 -4.55 -0.94 22.42
C ALA A 94 -4.02 0.27 23.21
N ALA A 95 -2.79 0.67 22.91
CA ALA A 95 -2.11 1.80 23.55
C ALA A 95 -1.49 2.73 22.49
N PRO A 96 -1.37 4.05 22.78
CA PRO A 96 -0.80 4.98 21.82
C PRO A 96 0.66 4.61 21.49
N GLY A 97 0.98 4.46 20.20
CA GLY A 97 2.33 4.12 19.75
C GLY A 97 2.73 2.64 19.94
N ALA A 98 1.79 1.75 20.27
CA ALA A 98 2.08 0.33 20.44
C ALA A 98 2.08 -0.42 19.09
N GLY A 99 3.20 -0.32 18.35
CA GLY A 99 3.40 -0.97 17.05
C GLY A 99 2.86 -0.16 15.87
N ASP A 100 2.76 -0.81 14.71
CA ASP A 100 2.43 -0.21 13.41
C ASP A 100 0.98 -0.44 12.97
N VAL A 101 0.26 -1.27 13.72
CA VAL A 101 -1.05 -1.81 13.34
C VAL A 101 -2.02 -1.70 14.52
N LEU A 102 -3.27 -1.41 14.21
CA LEU A 102 -4.41 -1.49 15.12
C LEU A 102 -5.35 -2.59 14.63
N VAL A 103 -5.69 -3.52 15.50
CA VAL A 103 -6.71 -4.54 15.25
C VAL A 103 -7.92 -4.26 16.13
N VAL A 104 -9.10 -4.23 15.54
CA VAL A 104 -10.37 -4.05 16.24
C VAL A 104 -11.24 -5.27 15.99
N ILE A 105 -11.57 -5.98 17.06
CA ILE A 105 -12.44 -7.16 17.06
C ILE A 105 -13.78 -6.71 17.64
N GLN A 106 -14.85 -6.85 16.86
CA GLN A 106 -16.21 -6.53 17.26
C GLN A 106 -17.01 -7.83 17.28
N GLU A 107 -17.44 -8.25 18.46
CA GLU A 107 -18.31 -9.39 18.65
C GLU A 107 -19.75 -8.90 18.71
N GLY A 108 -20.62 -9.46 17.89
CA GLY A 108 -22.05 -9.20 18.01
C GLY A 108 -22.63 -9.99 19.18
N GLY A 109 -23.49 -9.35 19.95
CA GLY A 109 -24.13 -9.93 21.12
C GLY A 109 -25.25 -9.05 21.66
N ASP A 110 -25.77 -9.38 22.84
CA ASP A 110 -26.72 -8.52 23.56
C ASP A 110 -26.08 -7.15 23.81
N LEU A 111 -26.77 -6.10 23.38
CA LEU A 111 -26.29 -4.72 23.33
C LEU A 111 -25.56 -4.28 24.62
N PRO A 112 -24.38 -3.65 24.54
CA PRO A 112 -23.63 -3.24 23.34
C PRO A 112 -22.66 -4.31 22.80
N ALA A 113 -22.44 -4.31 21.48
CA ALA A 113 -21.42 -5.15 20.83
C ALA A 113 -20.06 -5.00 21.52
N GLN A 114 -19.48 -6.11 21.99
CA GLN A 114 -18.22 -6.07 22.71
C GLN A 114 -17.10 -5.79 21.71
N THR A 115 -16.40 -4.69 21.91
CA THR A 115 -15.29 -4.27 21.04
C THR A 115 -13.98 -4.37 21.80
N THR A 116 -13.08 -5.21 21.31
CA THR A 116 -11.72 -5.36 21.83
C THR A 116 -10.73 -4.84 20.81
N SER A 117 -9.83 -3.95 21.21
CA SER A 117 -8.79 -3.41 20.34
C SER A 117 -7.39 -3.79 20.82
N LEU A 118 -6.50 -4.07 19.86
CA LEU A 118 -5.12 -4.48 20.09
C LEU A 118 -4.16 -3.63 19.26
N GLY A 119 -2.97 -3.33 19.80
CA GLY A 119 -1.93 -2.60 19.08
C GLY A 119 -2.04 -1.08 19.22
N ASN A 120 -1.82 -0.33 18.14
CA ASN A 120 -1.59 1.11 18.20
C ASN A 120 -2.90 1.92 18.15
N SER A 121 -3.37 2.43 19.30
CA SER A 121 -4.60 3.23 19.35
C SER A 121 -4.48 4.65 18.76
N SER A 122 -3.28 5.08 18.35
CA SER A 122 -3.09 6.35 17.63
C SER A 122 -3.53 6.27 16.16
N ILE A 123 -3.73 5.07 15.62
CA ILE A 123 -4.17 4.86 14.24
C ILE A 123 -5.69 5.00 14.20
N PRO A 124 -6.26 5.95 13.42
CA PRO A 124 -7.69 6.04 13.22
C PRO A 124 -8.18 4.75 12.54
N CYS A 125 -9.20 4.12 13.11
CA CYS A 125 -9.76 2.89 12.56
C CYS A 125 -11.27 2.99 12.55
N THR A 126 -11.84 3.02 11.35
CA THR A 126 -13.30 3.01 11.15
C THR A 126 -13.71 1.67 10.53
N PRO A 127 -14.20 0.70 11.33
CA PRO A 127 -14.63 -0.59 10.81
C PRO A 127 -15.61 -0.43 9.64
N VAL A 128 -15.24 -0.96 8.47
CA VAL A 128 -16.06 -0.83 7.28
C VAL A 128 -17.24 -1.81 7.34
N GLY A 129 -18.35 -1.45 6.68
CA GLY A 129 -19.53 -2.30 6.58
C GLY A 129 -20.47 -2.28 7.81
N PRO A 130 -21.51 -3.13 7.80
CA PRO A 130 -22.52 -3.18 8.85
C PRO A 130 -21.94 -3.63 10.20
N ALA A 131 -22.69 -3.38 11.28
CA ALA A 131 -22.37 -3.94 12.59
C ALA A 131 -22.61 -5.46 12.59
N PRO A 132 -21.81 -6.26 13.33
CA PRO A 132 -22.03 -7.70 13.45
C PRO A 132 -23.35 -7.99 14.16
N SER A 133 -24.08 -9.01 13.70
CA SER A 133 -25.25 -9.55 14.40
C SER A 133 -24.83 -10.44 15.59
N PRO A 134 -25.74 -10.82 16.51
CA PRO A 134 -25.41 -11.56 17.74
C PRO A 134 -24.70 -12.92 17.55
N ALA A 135 -24.63 -13.42 16.33
CA ALA A 135 -23.94 -14.66 15.98
C ALA A 135 -22.78 -14.42 15.01
N GLU A 136 -22.22 -13.21 14.97
CA GLU A 136 -21.14 -12.82 14.06
C GLU A 136 -20.03 -12.07 14.77
N VAL A 137 -18.82 -12.19 14.25
CA VAL A 137 -17.65 -11.43 14.67
C VAL A 137 -17.10 -10.69 13.47
N LYS A 138 -16.78 -9.41 13.67
CA LYS A 138 -16.12 -8.56 12.69
C LYS A 138 -14.73 -8.20 13.17
N VAL A 139 -13.72 -8.60 12.41
CA VAL A 139 -12.32 -8.21 12.63
C VAL A 139 -11.97 -7.12 11.64
N THR A 140 -11.37 -6.04 12.12
CA THR A 140 -10.87 -4.94 11.30
C THR A 140 -9.39 -4.74 11.58
N VAL A 141 -8.58 -4.70 10.54
CA VAL A 141 -7.16 -4.37 10.61
C VAL A 141 -6.94 -3.00 9.97
N CYS A 142 -6.33 -2.11 10.73
CA CYS A 142 -6.06 -0.73 10.36
C CYS A 142 -4.57 -0.44 10.50
N LEU A 143 -3.99 0.16 9.46
CA LEU A 143 -2.58 0.54 9.44
C LEU A 143 -2.36 1.81 8.60
N ASN A 144 -1.35 2.58 8.95
CA ASN A 144 -0.93 3.72 8.14
C ASN A 144 -0.10 3.23 6.95
N LEU A 145 -0.32 3.80 5.77
CA LEU A 145 0.44 3.46 4.56
C LEU A 145 1.89 3.96 4.64
N THR A 146 2.10 5.05 5.38
CA THR A 146 3.41 5.61 5.63
C THR A 146 3.51 6.14 7.06
N ASP A 147 4.68 6.05 7.65
CA ASP A 147 5.04 6.74 8.89
C ASP A 147 5.17 8.25 8.64
N THR A 148 5.43 9.01 9.71
CA THR A 148 5.66 10.46 9.63
C THR A 148 6.84 10.84 8.74
N ASN A 149 7.78 9.91 8.50
CA ASN A 149 8.93 10.11 7.62
C ASN A 149 8.69 9.65 6.18
N GLY A 150 7.54 9.05 5.84
CA GLY A 150 7.21 8.62 4.48
C GLY A 150 7.97 7.37 4.01
N THR A 151 8.48 6.57 4.95
CA THR A 151 9.47 5.51 4.71
C THR A 151 8.96 4.10 4.98
N PHE A 152 7.94 3.92 5.82
CA PHE A 152 7.47 2.60 6.23
C PHE A 152 5.95 2.55 6.42
N PRO A 153 5.22 1.51 5.99
CA PRO A 153 5.65 0.33 5.23
C PRO A 153 5.79 0.57 3.72
N LEU A 154 5.20 1.64 3.16
CA LEU A 154 5.32 1.97 1.74
C LEU A 154 6.25 3.18 1.55
N PRO A 155 7.14 3.16 0.55
CA PRO A 155 7.96 4.31 0.23
C PRO A 155 7.13 5.39 -0.49
N ASN A 156 7.25 6.64 -0.06
CA ASN A 156 6.53 7.78 -0.66
C ASN A 156 7.28 8.36 -1.88
N LEU A 157 7.52 7.52 -2.90
CA LEU A 157 8.39 7.84 -4.06
C LEU A 157 7.77 8.92 -4.95
N LEU A 158 6.45 8.90 -5.12
CA LEU A 158 5.72 9.86 -5.95
C LEU A 158 5.47 11.21 -5.25
N SER A 159 5.91 11.39 -4.00
CA SER A 159 5.73 12.65 -3.25
C SER A 159 6.32 13.86 -3.97
N SER A 160 7.48 13.68 -4.60
CA SER A 160 8.16 14.69 -5.41
C SER A 160 7.36 15.14 -6.65
N PHE A 161 6.38 14.33 -7.08
CA PHE A 161 5.48 14.61 -8.20
C PHE A 161 4.08 15.04 -7.75
N GLY A 162 3.90 15.32 -6.45
CA GLY A 162 2.64 15.81 -5.88
C GLY A 162 1.66 14.72 -5.43
N PHE A 163 2.04 13.44 -5.49
CA PHE A 163 1.25 12.34 -4.95
C PHE A 163 1.85 11.87 -3.63
N THR A 164 1.19 12.18 -2.51
CA THR A 164 1.66 11.79 -1.18
C THR A 164 0.76 10.75 -0.54
N LEU A 165 1.37 9.66 -0.07
CA LEU A 165 0.72 8.65 0.77
C LEU A 165 0.74 9.02 2.26
N SER A 166 1.35 10.15 2.63
CA SER A 166 1.38 10.62 4.01
C SER A 166 -0.02 10.89 4.55
N GLY A 167 -0.30 10.33 5.73
CA GLY A 167 -1.61 10.41 6.39
C GLY A 167 -2.71 9.61 5.68
N LYS A 168 -2.36 8.68 4.79
CA LYS A 168 -3.30 7.70 4.23
C LYS A 168 -3.21 6.40 5.03
N GLN A 169 -4.34 5.72 5.14
CA GLN A 169 -4.48 4.48 5.89
C GLN A 169 -5.13 3.40 5.04
N LEU A 170 -4.83 2.14 5.38
CA LEU A 170 -5.47 0.96 4.85
C LEU A 170 -6.35 0.37 5.96
N GLU A 171 -7.63 0.19 5.64
CA GLU A 171 -8.61 -0.43 6.52
C GLU A 171 -9.24 -1.61 5.78
N ILE A 172 -9.15 -2.79 6.38
CA ILE A 172 -9.78 -3.99 5.86
C ILE A 172 -10.57 -4.63 6.99
N SER A 173 -11.84 -4.94 6.72
CA SER A 173 -12.71 -5.67 7.66
C SER A 173 -13.17 -6.98 7.03
N ALA A 174 -13.22 -8.03 7.85
CA ALA A 174 -13.83 -9.32 7.53
C ALA A 174 -14.84 -9.69 8.62
N MET A 175 -15.94 -10.31 8.21
CA MET A 175 -17.01 -10.75 9.10
C MET A 175 -17.24 -12.25 8.92
N THR A 176 -17.34 -12.97 10.02
CA THR A 176 -17.55 -14.42 10.05
C THR A 176 -18.60 -14.76 11.11
N GLY A 177 -19.45 -15.75 10.82
CA GLY A 177 -20.44 -16.27 11.78
C GLY A 177 -19.78 -17.13 12.85
N LEU A 178 -20.26 -17.06 14.08
CA LEU A 178 -19.81 -17.87 15.21
C LEU A 178 -20.12 -19.36 14.94
N GLU A 179 -19.12 -20.22 15.14
CA GLU A 179 -19.23 -21.68 15.01
C GLU A 179 -19.20 -22.36 16.38
#